data_AF-A0A959Q4S8-F1
#
_entry.id   AF-A0A959Q4S8-F1
#
_cell.length_a   1.000
_cell.length_b   1.000
_cell.length_c   1.000
_cell.angle_alpha   90.00
_cell.angle_beta   90.00
_cell.angle_gamma   90.00
#
_symmetry.space_group_name_H-M   'P 1'
#
loop_
_entity.id
_entity.type
_entity.pdbx_description
1 polymer ?
#
loop_
_entity_poly.entity_id
_entity_poly.type
_entity_poly.pdbx_seq_one_letter_code
_entity_poly.pdbx_strand_id
1 'polypeptide(L)'
;MVHLLNGDALYKKIHFDGAIYVFREALCEGPVLPVMSEDFWSRRQSFVMTGYSANAQEYKENSVRKFESFLSDARKKQSVYLWFEWDLFCQVNLWFIIAQLRRIGYSGELHWVQPPEATGWRGFGPVEIITYQDSITWAQVLDPESVNYFQKLWYAYVSTDAADWDLFSQDPPEPFSKLKPVLNAERDRKTGCMELHQLIDGLLNKHGKDGFIPAFRAFCKDHGYYGFGDLQFKRLWDGRLAIN
;
A
#
# COMPACT_ATOMS: atom_id res chain seq x y z
N MET A 1 8.24 9.54 19.36
CA MET A 1 7.75 9.03 18.07
C MET A 1 6.64 8.00 18.24
N VAL A 2 5.92 7.72 17.17
CA VAL A 2 5.01 6.57 17.01
C VAL A 2 5.28 5.95 15.64
N HIS A 3 5.24 4.63 15.53
CA HIS A 3 5.46 3.90 14.28
C HIS A 3 4.15 3.26 13.81
N LEU A 4 3.85 3.36 12.53
CA LEU A 4 2.76 2.64 11.87
C LEU A 4 3.34 1.75 10.77
N LEU A 5 3.12 0.44 10.92
CA LEU A 5 3.61 -0.59 10.02
C LEU A 5 2.52 -1.04 9.05
N ASN A 6 2.90 -1.36 7.81
CA ASN A 6 2.00 -1.96 6.84
C ASN A 6 1.93 -3.49 7.00
N GLY A 7 1.03 -3.97 7.85
CA GLY A 7 0.77 -5.41 8.03
C GLY A 7 1.66 -6.14 9.04
N ASP A 8 1.19 -7.33 9.46
CA ASP A 8 1.82 -8.12 10.53
C ASP A 8 3.12 -8.79 10.12
N ALA A 9 3.35 -9.00 8.82
CA ALA A 9 4.61 -9.56 8.31
C ALA A 9 5.80 -8.65 8.63
N LEU A 10 5.61 -7.34 8.53
CA LEU A 10 6.62 -6.36 8.93
C LEU A 10 6.77 -6.29 10.44
N TYR A 11 5.66 -6.31 11.19
CA TYR A 11 5.68 -6.30 12.66
C TYR A 11 6.54 -7.41 13.27
N LYS A 12 6.48 -8.63 12.71
CA LYS A 12 7.29 -9.78 13.17
C LYS A 12 8.81 -9.57 13.01
N LYS A 13 9.23 -8.62 12.17
CA LYS A 13 10.64 -8.28 11.94
C LYS A 13 11.12 -7.14 12.85
N ILE A 14 10.24 -6.51 13.62
CA ILE A 14 10.59 -5.38 14.50
C ILE A 14 11.15 -5.91 15.82
N HIS A 15 12.39 -5.54 16.13
CA HIS A 15 13.10 -5.91 17.36
C HIS A 15 13.50 -4.67 18.18
N PHE A 16 12.53 -3.82 18.47
CA PHE A 16 12.69 -2.70 19.40
C PHE A 16 11.35 -2.34 20.07
N ASP A 17 11.44 -1.74 21.25
CA ASP A 17 10.28 -1.28 22.01
C ASP A 17 9.82 0.10 21.55
N GLY A 18 8.51 0.38 21.67
CA GLY A 18 7.97 1.70 21.39
C GLY A 18 6.46 1.70 21.16
N ALA A 19 5.94 2.87 20.80
CA ALA A 19 4.56 3.00 20.34
C ALA A 19 4.47 2.51 18.89
N ILE A 20 4.16 1.22 18.71
CA ILE A 20 4.10 0.56 17.40
C ILE A 20 2.66 0.12 17.13
N TYR A 21 2.17 0.52 15.96
CA TYR A 21 0.84 0.17 15.45
C TYR A 21 0.98 -0.55 14.12
N VAL A 22 -0.01 -1.38 13.79
CA VAL A 22 -0.06 -2.11 12.52
C VAL A 22 -1.34 -1.71 11.80
N PHE A 23 -1.19 -1.22 10.57
CA PHE A 23 -2.29 -0.98 9.66
C PHE A 23 -2.62 -2.29 8.93
N ARG A 24 -3.86 -2.77 9.10
CA ARG A 24 -4.35 -4.06 8.57
C ARG A 24 -5.45 -3.85 7.55
N GLU A 25 -5.08 -3.17 6.47
CA GLU A 25 -5.96 -2.92 5.33
C GLU A 25 -5.21 -3.14 4.03
N ALA A 26 -5.97 -3.51 3.01
CA ALA A 26 -5.55 -3.57 1.62
C ALA A 26 -6.40 -2.57 0.85
N LEU A 27 -6.14 -1.27 1.00
CA LEU A 27 -6.99 -0.22 0.41
C LEU A 27 -6.88 -0.17 -1.11
N CYS A 28 -5.88 -0.83 -1.69
CA CYS A 28 -5.76 -1.05 -3.13
C CYS A 28 -6.83 -2.00 -3.70
N GLU A 29 -7.61 -2.67 -2.85
CA GLU A 29 -8.73 -3.54 -3.24
C GLU A 29 -10.01 -3.16 -2.50
N GLY A 30 -11.15 -3.42 -3.12
CA GLY A 30 -12.46 -3.19 -2.52
C GLY A 30 -12.88 -1.72 -2.46
N PRO A 31 -14.08 -1.43 -1.95
CA PRO A 31 -14.62 -0.09 -1.88
C PRO A 31 -13.84 0.76 -0.88
N VAL A 32 -13.53 2.00 -1.25
CA VAL A 32 -12.91 3.01 -0.37
C VAL A 32 -13.63 4.34 -0.55
N LEU A 33 -13.56 5.20 0.47
CA LEU A 33 -14.09 6.57 0.44
C LEU A 33 -12.98 7.57 0.77
N PRO A 34 -13.06 8.82 0.28
CA PRO A 34 -12.02 9.83 0.52
C PRO A 34 -11.73 10.10 2.00
N VAL A 35 -12.73 9.90 2.87
CA VAL A 35 -12.68 10.23 4.29
C VAL A 35 -12.98 9.00 5.14
N MET A 36 -12.14 8.77 6.16
CA MET A 36 -12.37 7.77 7.19
C MET A 36 -13.59 8.14 8.05
N SER A 37 -14.74 7.60 7.67
CA SER A 37 -16.05 7.75 8.32
C SER A 37 -16.59 6.40 8.78
N GLU A 38 -17.74 6.39 9.46
CA GLU A 38 -18.43 5.14 9.78
C GLU A 38 -18.83 4.38 8.50
N ASP A 39 -19.27 5.08 7.45
CA ASP A 39 -19.58 4.46 6.15
C ASP A 39 -18.32 3.86 5.49
N PHE A 40 -17.16 4.53 5.60
CA PHE A 40 -15.90 3.95 5.14
C PHE A 40 -15.65 2.60 5.82
N TRP A 41 -15.70 2.55 7.15
CA TRP A 41 -15.43 1.32 7.89
C TRP A 41 -16.47 0.23 7.66
N SER A 42 -17.74 0.58 7.49
CA SER A 42 -18.81 -0.37 7.18
C SER A 42 -18.60 -1.05 5.82
N ARG A 43 -18.21 -0.28 4.80
CA ARG A 43 -17.88 -0.80 3.47
C ARG A 43 -16.64 -1.69 3.49
N ARG A 44 -15.60 -1.25 4.20
CA ARG A 44 -14.36 -2.04 4.37
C ARG A 44 -14.64 -3.36 5.10
N GLN A 45 -15.38 -3.33 6.21
CA GLN A 45 -15.76 -4.51 6.96
C GLN A 45 -16.51 -5.51 6.06
N SER A 46 -17.51 -5.05 5.31
CA SER A 46 -18.28 -5.89 4.38
C SER A 46 -17.39 -6.54 3.32
N PHE A 47 -16.46 -5.78 2.73
CA PHE A 47 -15.50 -6.31 1.76
C PHE A 47 -14.56 -7.35 2.38
N VAL A 48 -13.98 -7.07 3.54
CA VAL A 48 -13.02 -7.97 4.19
C VAL A 48 -13.70 -9.27 4.64
N MET A 49 -14.91 -9.18 5.19
CA MET A 49 -15.68 -10.35 5.62
C MET A 49 -16.06 -11.26 4.44
N THR A 50 -16.50 -10.68 3.32
CA THR A 50 -16.91 -11.44 2.12
C THR A 50 -15.72 -12.00 1.36
N GLY A 51 -14.64 -11.23 1.20
CA GLY A 51 -13.48 -11.61 0.40
C GLY A 51 -12.45 -12.48 1.12
N TYR A 52 -12.39 -12.43 2.46
CA TYR A 52 -11.34 -13.09 3.25
C TYR A 52 -11.89 -13.89 4.45
N SER A 53 -13.21 -14.07 4.54
CA SER A 53 -13.87 -14.85 5.59
C SER A 53 -13.52 -14.41 7.02
N ALA A 54 -13.25 -13.11 7.20
CA ALA A 54 -12.89 -12.54 8.49
C ALA A 54 -14.11 -12.40 9.42
N ASN A 55 -13.87 -12.43 10.74
CA ASN A 55 -14.89 -12.13 11.73
C ASN A 55 -15.10 -10.61 11.88
N ALA A 56 -16.36 -10.17 11.94
CA ALA A 56 -16.74 -8.76 12.08
C ALA A 56 -16.12 -8.08 13.31
N GLN A 57 -16.13 -8.77 14.45
CA GLN A 57 -15.59 -8.28 15.71
C GLN A 57 -14.06 -8.20 15.65
N GLU A 58 -13.40 -9.23 15.12
CA GLU A 58 -11.95 -9.23 14.94
C GLU A 58 -11.50 -8.09 14.03
N TYR A 59 -12.21 -7.84 12.93
CA TYR A 59 -11.94 -6.71 12.04
C TYR A 59 -12.06 -5.37 12.77
N LYS A 60 -13.15 -5.17 13.52
CA LYS A 60 -13.37 -3.95 14.30
C LYS A 60 -12.26 -3.73 15.33
N GLU A 61 -11.82 -4.78 16.00
CA GLU A 61 -10.80 -4.70 17.03
C GLU A 61 -9.39 -4.52 16.49
N ASN A 62 -9.02 -5.25 15.44
CA ASN A 62 -7.65 -5.33 14.94
C ASN A 62 -7.34 -4.32 13.82
N SER A 63 -8.36 -3.79 13.14
CA SER A 63 -8.19 -2.76 12.10
C SER A 63 -8.72 -1.41 12.57
N VAL A 64 -10.04 -1.30 12.82
CA VAL A 64 -10.68 0.00 13.12
C VAL A 64 -10.13 0.61 14.41
N ARG A 65 -10.29 -0.09 15.54
CA ARG A 65 -9.86 0.41 16.86
C ARG A 65 -8.34 0.63 16.94
N LYS A 66 -7.54 -0.23 16.30
CA LYS A 66 -6.07 -0.07 16.27
C LYS A 66 -5.66 1.18 15.50
N PHE A 67 -6.31 1.47 14.36
CA PHE A 67 -6.00 2.68 13.60
C PHE A 67 -6.49 3.95 14.31
N GLU A 68 -7.67 3.92 14.95
CA GLU A 68 -8.14 5.03 15.80
C GLU A 68 -7.18 5.30 16.97
N SER A 69 -6.68 4.24 17.62
CA SER A 69 -5.67 4.35 18.68
C SER A 69 -4.38 4.98 18.17
N PHE A 70 -3.90 4.56 16.99
CA PHE A 70 -2.76 5.17 16.32
C PHE A 70 -2.97 6.67 16.10
N LEU A 71 -4.12 7.09 15.54
CA LEU A 71 -4.40 8.51 15.29
C LEU A 71 -4.46 9.33 16.58
N SER A 72 -5.03 8.77 17.65
CA SER A 72 -5.05 9.39 18.98
C SER A 72 -3.62 9.58 19.52
N ASP A 73 -2.75 8.58 19.37
CA ASP A 73 -1.37 8.67 19.82
C ASP A 73 -0.53 9.59 18.93
N ALA A 74 -0.72 9.57 17.62
CA ALA A 74 -0.05 10.47 16.68
C ALA A 74 -0.22 11.93 17.10
N ARG A 75 -1.45 12.35 17.47
CA ARG A 75 -1.72 13.72 17.97
C ARG A 75 -0.91 14.14 19.20
N LYS A 76 -0.42 13.19 19.98
CA LYS A 76 0.35 13.43 21.21
C LYS A 76 1.86 13.33 20.99
N LYS A 77 2.32 13.02 19.78
CA LYS A 77 3.73 12.73 19.47
C LYS A 77 4.26 13.71 18.43
N GLN A 78 5.51 14.13 18.62
CA GLN A 78 6.17 15.09 17.71
C GLN A 78 6.49 14.52 16.32
N SER A 79 6.68 13.20 16.22
CA SER A 79 7.05 12.55 14.95
C SER A 79 6.33 11.21 14.78
N VAL A 80 5.88 10.94 13.56
CA VAL A 80 5.21 9.72 13.12
C VAL A 80 6.07 9.05 12.03
N TYR A 81 6.36 7.76 12.21
CA TYR A 81 7.16 6.95 11.30
C TYR A 81 6.24 5.97 10.57
N LEU A 82 6.11 6.15 9.26
CA LEU A 82 5.23 5.41 8.38
C LEU A 82 6.07 4.40 7.58
N TRP A 83 5.90 3.10 7.85
CA TRP A 83 6.70 2.05 7.21
C TRP A 83 5.94 1.44 6.04
N PHE A 84 6.31 1.88 4.83
CA PHE A 84 5.63 1.52 3.59
C PHE A 84 6.65 1.31 2.48
N GLU A 85 6.44 0.28 1.67
CA GLU A 85 7.28 -0.01 0.51
C GLU A 85 6.84 0.83 -0.69
N TRP A 86 7.55 0.67 -1.81
CA TRP A 86 7.32 1.47 -3.01
C TRP A 86 6.18 0.96 -3.88
N ASP A 87 5.75 -0.30 -3.72
CA ASP A 87 4.71 -0.89 -4.56
C ASP A 87 3.32 -0.26 -4.33
N LEU A 88 2.41 -0.49 -5.28
CA LEU A 88 1.07 0.09 -5.29
C LEU A 88 0.22 -0.29 -4.07
N PHE A 89 0.37 -1.52 -3.56
CA PHE A 89 -0.34 -1.96 -2.36
C PHE A 89 0.04 -1.08 -1.16
N CYS A 90 1.35 -0.89 -0.95
CA CYS A 90 1.86 -0.04 0.11
C CYS A 90 1.51 1.43 -0.09
N GLN A 91 1.62 1.92 -1.33
CA GLN A 91 1.43 3.34 -1.63
C GLN A 91 -0.01 3.80 -1.43
N VAL A 92 -1.02 3.02 -1.85
CA VAL A 92 -2.43 3.39 -1.60
C VAL A 92 -2.73 3.51 -0.10
N ASN A 93 -2.20 2.60 0.72
CA ASN A 93 -2.32 2.70 2.19
C ASN A 93 -1.62 3.96 2.73
N LEU A 94 -0.40 4.24 2.28
CA LEU A 94 0.37 5.42 2.68
C LEU A 94 -0.36 6.72 2.35
N TRP A 95 -0.88 6.85 1.12
CA TRP A 95 -1.60 8.04 0.66
C TRP A 95 -2.84 8.30 1.53
N PHE A 96 -3.62 7.26 1.83
CA PHE A 96 -4.77 7.35 2.73
C PHE A 96 -4.36 7.83 4.13
N ILE A 97 -3.32 7.23 4.71
CA ILE A 97 -2.87 7.55 6.06
C ILE A 97 -2.41 9.01 6.15
N ILE A 98 -1.63 9.48 5.18
CA ILE A 98 -1.21 10.88 5.11
C ILE A 98 -2.43 11.81 5.00
N ALA A 99 -3.39 11.48 4.13
CA ALA A 99 -4.63 12.25 4.01
C ALA A 99 -5.43 12.30 5.32
N GLN A 100 -5.51 11.19 6.07
CA GLN A 100 -6.20 11.17 7.36
C GLN A 100 -5.43 11.94 8.45
N LEU A 101 -4.11 11.82 8.51
CA LEU A 101 -3.26 12.57 9.46
C LEU A 101 -3.42 14.08 9.26
N ARG A 102 -3.41 14.54 8.00
CA ARG A 102 -3.72 15.94 7.68
C ARG A 102 -5.12 16.35 8.12
N ARG A 103 -6.13 15.51 7.83
CA ARG A 103 -7.52 15.81 8.17
C ARG A 103 -7.76 15.96 9.67
N ILE A 104 -7.04 15.20 10.49
CA ILE A 104 -7.16 15.30 11.95
C ILE A 104 -6.33 16.43 12.56
N GLY A 105 -5.66 17.24 11.72
CA GLY A 105 -4.84 18.39 12.13
C GLY A 105 -3.48 18.00 12.69
N TYR A 106 -2.91 16.85 12.31
CA TYR A 106 -1.57 16.49 12.74
C TYR A 106 -0.53 17.49 12.20
N SER A 107 0.30 18.04 13.08
CA SER A 107 1.28 19.08 12.78
C SER A 107 2.73 18.69 13.11
N GLY A 108 2.97 17.43 13.46
CA GLY A 108 4.32 16.92 13.73
C GLY A 108 5.01 16.44 12.45
N GLU A 109 6.23 15.94 12.61
CA GLU A 109 7.06 15.44 11.51
C GLU A 109 6.55 14.08 11.01
N LEU A 110 6.42 13.95 9.69
CA LEU A 110 6.14 12.69 9.03
C LEU A 110 7.42 12.13 8.45
N HIS A 111 7.77 10.91 8.86
CA HIS A 111 8.90 10.16 8.32
C HIS A 111 8.36 8.98 7.53
N TRP A 112 8.71 8.88 6.25
CA TRP A 112 8.47 7.69 5.46
C TRP A 112 9.67 6.75 5.58
N VAL A 113 9.48 5.62 6.27
CA VAL A 113 10.50 4.59 6.44
C VAL A 113 10.41 3.60 5.30
N GLN A 114 11.47 3.55 4.49
CA GLN A 114 11.53 2.75 3.27
C GLN A 114 12.38 1.49 3.46
N PRO A 115 12.17 0.42 2.69
CA PRO A 115 13.09 -0.71 2.71
C PRO A 115 14.45 -0.32 2.09
N PRO A 116 15.55 -0.98 2.48
CA PRO A 116 16.87 -0.76 1.86
C PRO A 116 16.81 -0.92 0.34
N GLU A 117 17.45 -0.02 -0.41
CA GLU A 117 17.37 0.01 -1.87
C GLU A 117 17.77 -1.32 -2.54
N ALA A 118 18.79 -2.00 -1.98
CA ALA A 118 19.28 -3.30 -2.45
C ALA A 118 18.21 -4.43 -2.45
N THR A 119 17.09 -4.24 -1.76
CA THR A 119 15.97 -5.20 -1.75
C THR A 119 15.09 -5.11 -3.01
N GLY A 120 15.14 -3.99 -3.74
CA GLY A 120 14.31 -3.74 -4.92
C GLY A 120 12.82 -3.74 -4.59
N TRP A 121 12.01 -4.46 -5.39
CA TRP A 121 10.58 -4.64 -5.16
C TRP A 121 10.23 -5.73 -4.14
N ARG A 122 11.23 -6.41 -3.56
CA ARG A 122 11.00 -7.36 -2.46
C ARG A 122 10.83 -6.66 -1.11
N GLY A 123 11.12 -5.36 -1.06
CA GLY A 123 10.95 -4.49 0.09
C GLY A 123 11.56 -5.03 1.39
N PHE A 124 10.81 -5.03 2.49
CA PHE A 124 11.28 -5.53 3.78
C PHE A 124 11.34 -7.07 3.85
N GLY A 125 10.87 -7.78 2.82
CA GLY A 125 10.85 -9.24 2.76
C GLY A 125 12.19 -9.89 3.10
N PRO A 126 13.32 -9.50 2.46
CA PRO A 126 14.66 -10.03 2.73
C PRO A 126 15.29 -9.59 4.06
N VAL A 127 14.71 -8.62 4.78
CA VAL A 127 15.26 -8.12 6.05
C VAL A 127 14.76 -9.00 7.20
N GLU A 128 15.65 -9.69 7.90
CA GLU A 128 15.25 -10.60 8.98
C GLU A 128 14.92 -9.86 10.27
N ILE A 129 15.78 -8.93 10.68
CA ILE A 129 15.70 -8.17 11.92
C ILE A 129 15.78 -6.68 11.61
N ILE A 130 14.85 -5.92 12.13
CA ILE A 130 14.79 -4.45 12.05
C ILE A 130 14.96 -3.90 13.46
N THR A 131 16.02 -3.13 13.64
CA THR A 131 16.36 -2.48 14.91
C THR A 131 15.78 -1.06 14.96
N TYR A 132 15.83 -0.45 16.14
CA TYR A 132 15.46 0.95 16.29
C TYR A 132 16.32 1.87 15.42
N GLN A 133 17.62 1.58 15.26
CA GLN A 133 18.52 2.39 14.43
C GLN A 133 18.10 2.38 12.96
N ASP A 134 17.59 1.24 12.47
CA ASP A 134 17.09 1.11 11.10
C ASP A 134 15.90 2.03 10.84
N SER A 135 15.03 2.23 11.85
CA SER A 135 13.89 3.14 11.75
C SER A 135 14.29 4.59 11.47
N ILE A 136 15.47 4.99 11.92
CA ILE A 136 16.02 6.34 11.71
C ILE A 136 16.80 6.38 10.40
N THR A 137 17.64 5.38 10.15
CA THR A 137 18.51 5.32 8.97
C THR A 137 17.71 5.25 7.67
N TRP A 138 16.58 4.55 7.67
CA TRP A 138 15.75 4.38 6.46
C TRP A 138 14.59 5.38 6.36
N ALA A 139 14.51 6.34 7.29
CA ALA A 139 13.48 7.36 7.29
C ALA A 139 13.83 8.53 6.38
N GLN A 140 12.91 8.87 5.47
CA GLN A 140 12.89 10.14 4.75
C GLN A 140 11.86 11.07 5.39
N VAL A 141 12.25 12.29 5.76
CA VAL A 141 11.30 13.32 6.22
C VAL A 141 10.45 13.77 5.04
N LEU A 142 9.13 13.83 5.24
CA LEU A 142 8.19 14.36 4.26
C LEU A 142 7.92 15.84 4.54
N ASP A 143 8.36 16.69 3.63
CA ASP A 143 8.06 18.12 3.67
C ASP A 143 6.58 18.41 3.30
N PRO A 144 6.10 19.65 3.50
CA PRO A 144 4.71 19.99 3.20
C PRO A 144 4.29 19.75 1.74
N GLU A 145 5.21 19.86 0.78
CA GLU A 145 4.94 19.63 -0.63
C GLU A 145 4.75 18.14 -0.94
N SER A 146 5.62 17.29 -0.37
CA SER A 146 5.53 15.83 -0.41
C SER A 146 4.22 15.34 0.21
N VAL A 147 3.88 15.89 1.38
CA VAL A 147 2.63 15.58 2.09
C VAL A 147 1.40 15.97 1.25
N ASN A 148 1.44 17.14 0.60
CA ASN A 148 0.38 17.59 -0.30
C ASN A 148 0.29 16.72 -1.56
N TYR A 149 1.42 16.29 -2.11
CA TYR A 149 1.47 15.40 -3.26
C TYR A 149 0.82 14.04 -2.96
N PHE A 150 1.20 13.38 -1.86
CA PHE A 150 0.57 12.12 -1.45
C PHE A 150 -0.92 12.26 -1.14
N GLN A 151 -1.35 13.39 -0.58
CA GLN A 151 -2.76 13.66 -0.36
C GLN A 151 -3.53 13.78 -1.69
N LYS A 152 -2.96 14.45 -2.70
CA LYS A 152 -3.57 14.52 -4.04
C LYS A 152 -3.67 13.14 -4.68
N LEU A 153 -2.65 12.30 -4.54
CA LEU A 153 -2.69 10.91 -5.01
C LEU A 153 -3.83 10.12 -4.38
N TRP A 154 -4.07 10.27 -3.07
CA TRP A 154 -5.22 9.64 -2.42
C TRP A 154 -6.55 10.09 -3.02
N TYR A 155 -6.74 11.40 -3.21
CA TYR A 155 -8.00 11.92 -3.75
C TYR A 155 -8.21 11.53 -5.21
N ALA A 156 -7.16 11.50 -6.03
CA ALA A 156 -7.23 10.96 -7.38
C ALA A 156 -7.58 9.46 -7.37
N TYR A 157 -7.02 8.69 -6.44
CA TYR A 157 -7.26 7.25 -6.31
C TYR A 157 -8.74 6.93 -6.04
N VAL A 158 -9.38 7.70 -5.17
CA VAL A 158 -10.80 7.51 -4.83
C VAL A 158 -11.76 8.25 -5.77
N SER A 159 -11.25 9.07 -6.69
CA SER A 159 -12.08 9.82 -7.62
C SER A 159 -12.67 8.93 -8.70
N THR A 160 -13.90 9.28 -9.08
CA THR A 160 -14.62 8.73 -10.24
C THR A 160 -14.50 9.61 -11.48
N ASP A 161 -13.90 10.80 -11.36
CA ASP A 161 -13.63 11.68 -12.49
C ASP A 161 -12.32 11.27 -13.18
N ALA A 162 -12.40 11.00 -14.49
CA ALA A 162 -11.24 10.61 -15.28
C ALA A 162 -10.18 11.72 -15.35
N ALA A 163 -10.56 13.00 -15.20
CA ALA A 163 -9.63 14.12 -15.17
C ALA A 163 -8.68 14.05 -13.97
N ASP A 164 -9.13 13.54 -12.82
CA ASP A 164 -8.27 13.39 -11.64
C ASP A 164 -7.19 12.33 -11.84
N TRP A 165 -7.43 11.36 -12.72
CA TRP A 165 -6.48 10.28 -13.01
C TRP A 165 -5.30 10.73 -13.87
N ASP A 166 -5.35 11.94 -14.44
CA ASP A 166 -4.19 12.54 -15.13
C ASP A 166 -2.98 12.65 -14.19
N LEU A 167 -3.21 12.77 -12.88
CA LEU A 167 -2.16 12.75 -11.88
C LEU A 167 -1.31 11.47 -11.94
N PHE A 168 -1.91 10.33 -12.29
CA PHE A 168 -1.19 9.06 -12.44
C PHE A 168 -0.34 8.99 -13.71
N SER A 169 -0.58 9.87 -14.67
CA SER A 169 0.20 9.94 -15.92
C SER A 169 1.41 10.88 -15.80
N GLN A 170 1.41 11.77 -14.81
CA GLN A 170 2.48 12.74 -14.60
C GLN A 170 3.76 12.07 -14.09
N ASP A 171 4.90 12.73 -14.28
CA ASP A 171 6.14 12.31 -13.64
C ASP A 171 6.10 12.70 -12.16
N PRO A 172 6.35 11.77 -11.23
CA PRO A 172 6.45 12.11 -9.82
C PRO A 172 7.57 13.14 -9.59
N PRO A 173 7.39 14.10 -8.67
CA PRO A 173 8.46 15.02 -8.31
C PRO A 173 9.61 14.26 -7.63
N GLU A 174 10.83 14.78 -7.73
CA GLU A 174 11.96 14.26 -6.94
C GLU A 174 11.70 14.47 -5.43
N PRO A 175 12.12 13.54 -4.56
CA PRO A 175 12.90 12.31 -4.84
C PRO A 175 12.02 11.08 -5.14
N PHE A 176 10.77 11.25 -5.54
CA PHE A 176 9.78 10.17 -5.68
C PHE A 176 9.69 9.58 -7.09
N SER A 177 10.70 9.78 -7.94
CA SER A 177 10.73 9.27 -9.32
C SER A 177 10.50 7.76 -9.43
N LYS A 178 10.87 6.98 -8.42
CA LYS A 178 10.58 5.53 -8.32
C LYS A 178 9.08 5.20 -8.24
N LEU A 179 8.19 6.16 -7.95
CA LEU A 179 6.75 5.98 -8.05
C LEU A 179 6.24 5.92 -9.50
N LYS A 180 7.02 6.32 -10.51
CA LYS A 180 6.54 6.36 -11.89
C LYS A 180 5.89 5.04 -12.36
N PRO A 181 6.53 3.87 -12.23
CA PRO A 181 5.88 2.60 -12.60
C PRO A 181 4.65 2.26 -11.74
N VAL A 182 4.60 2.74 -10.49
CA VAL A 182 3.48 2.52 -9.57
C VAL A 182 2.25 3.32 -9.99
N LEU A 183 2.45 4.58 -10.37
CA LEU A 183 1.38 5.42 -10.89
C LEU A 183 0.87 4.92 -12.25
N ASN A 184 1.78 4.51 -13.14
CA ASN A 184 1.40 3.90 -14.41
C ASN A 184 0.55 2.62 -14.19
N ALA A 185 0.93 1.77 -13.23
CA ALA A 185 0.16 0.58 -12.87
C ALA A 185 -1.25 0.93 -12.38
N GLU A 186 -1.41 1.97 -11.56
CA GLU A 186 -2.74 2.41 -11.11
C GLU A 186 -3.56 3.00 -12.27
N ARG A 187 -2.93 3.78 -13.16
CA ARG A 187 -3.58 4.27 -14.38
C ARG A 187 -4.11 3.12 -15.23
N ASP A 188 -3.30 2.10 -15.48
CA ASP A 188 -3.73 0.92 -16.25
C ASP A 188 -4.93 0.26 -15.56
N ARG A 189 -4.89 0.07 -14.24
CA ARG A 189 -6.03 -0.49 -13.47
C ARG A 189 -7.30 0.34 -13.57
N LYS A 190 -7.19 1.67 -13.61
CA LYS A 190 -8.34 2.59 -13.78
C LYS A 190 -8.90 2.59 -15.21
N THR A 191 -8.06 2.30 -16.20
CA THR A 191 -8.41 2.42 -17.62
C THR A 191 -8.68 1.08 -18.32
N GLY A 192 -8.75 -0.02 -17.57
CA GLY A 192 -9.22 -1.33 -18.06
C GLY A 192 -8.20 -2.47 -17.99
N CYS A 193 -7.09 -2.28 -17.28
CA CYS A 193 -6.04 -3.28 -17.04
C CYS A 193 -5.42 -3.87 -18.33
N MET A 194 -5.34 -3.10 -19.41
CA MET A 194 -4.89 -3.61 -20.71
C MET A 194 -3.43 -4.06 -20.64
N GLU A 195 -2.54 -3.25 -20.06
CA GLU A 195 -1.12 -3.57 -19.94
C GLU A 195 -0.91 -4.75 -18.98
N LEU A 196 -1.61 -4.75 -17.85
CA LEU A 196 -1.58 -5.85 -16.88
C LEU A 196 -2.05 -7.17 -17.51
N HIS A 197 -3.13 -7.15 -18.30
CA HIS A 197 -3.62 -8.34 -18.99
C HIS A 197 -2.60 -8.88 -20.00
N GLN A 198 -2.00 -8.01 -20.83
CA GLN A 198 -0.97 -8.39 -21.80
C GLN A 198 0.26 -9.01 -21.12
N LEU A 199 0.66 -8.44 -19.99
CA LEU A 199 1.76 -8.95 -19.18
C LEU A 199 1.46 -10.37 -18.69
N ILE A 200 0.26 -10.60 -18.14
CA ILE A 200 -0.14 -11.92 -17.65
C ILE A 200 -0.24 -12.93 -18.80
N ASP A 201 -0.79 -12.54 -19.96
CA ASP A 201 -0.82 -13.40 -21.15
C ASP A 201 0.60 -13.77 -21.63
N GLY A 202 1.55 -12.82 -21.56
CA GLY A 202 2.96 -13.09 -21.85
C GLY A 202 3.57 -14.13 -20.90
N LEU A 203 3.27 -14.02 -19.60
CA LEU A 203 3.71 -15.01 -18.60
C LEU A 203 3.07 -16.38 -18.81
N LEU A 204 1.78 -16.42 -19.18
CA LEU A 204 1.06 -17.64 -19.54
C LEU A 204 1.70 -18.34 -20.75
N ASN A 205 1.99 -17.59 -21.81
CA ASN A 205 2.64 -18.12 -23.01
C ASN A 205 4.05 -18.67 -22.70
N LYS A 206 4.78 -18.03 -21.78
CA LYS A 206 6.13 -18.43 -21.40
C LYS A 206 6.17 -19.66 -20.48
N HIS A 207 5.27 -19.73 -19.50
CA HIS A 207 5.33 -20.72 -18.43
C HIS A 207 4.29 -21.84 -18.56
N GLY A 208 3.30 -21.68 -19.44
CA GLY A 208 2.18 -22.60 -19.60
C GLY A 208 1.18 -22.51 -18.44
N LYS A 209 0.01 -23.14 -18.62
CA LYS A 209 -1.11 -23.12 -17.65
C LYS A 209 -0.74 -23.62 -16.24
N ASP A 210 0.16 -24.58 -16.15
CA ASP A 210 0.61 -25.19 -14.89
C ASP A 210 1.80 -24.42 -14.27
N GLY A 211 2.27 -23.37 -14.95
CA GLY A 211 3.45 -22.58 -14.60
C GLY A 211 3.21 -21.42 -13.64
N PHE A 212 2.20 -21.49 -12.77
CA PHE A 212 1.83 -20.37 -11.89
C PHE A 212 2.98 -19.88 -11.00
N ILE A 213 3.66 -20.78 -10.29
CA ILE A 213 4.74 -20.40 -9.36
C ILE A 213 5.90 -19.67 -10.07
N PRO A 214 6.49 -20.20 -11.16
CA PRO A 214 7.55 -19.49 -11.87
C PRO A 214 7.06 -18.18 -12.50
N ALA A 215 5.82 -18.13 -13.00
CA ALA A 215 5.22 -16.90 -13.52
C ALA A 215 5.07 -15.82 -12.43
N PHE A 216 4.54 -16.18 -11.26
CA PHE A 216 4.40 -15.25 -10.13
C PHE A 216 5.76 -14.73 -9.64
N ARG A 217 6.78 -15.59 -9.57
CA ARG A 217 8.15 -15.17 -9.21
C ARG A 217 8.73 -14.18 -10.22
N ALA A 218 8.53 -14.43 -11.52
CA ALA A 218 8.96 -13.50 -12.56
C ALA A 218 8.20 -12.17 -12.47
N PHE A 219 6.89 -12.22 -12.24
CA PHE A 219 6.05 -11.04 -12.03
C PHE A 219 6.55 -10.19 -10.86
N CYS A 220 6.75 -10.77 -9.67
CA CYS A 220 7.21 -10.02 -8.50
C CYS A 220 8.60 -9.40 -8.70
N LYS A 221 9.46 -10.03 -9.52
CA LYS A 221 10.79 -9.51 -9.81
C LYS A 221 10.74 -8.30 -10.74
N ASP A 222 10.05 -8.43 -11.87
CA ASP A 222 10.11 -7.47 -12.97
C ASP A 222 8.97 -6.42 -12.89
N HIS A 223 7.88 -6.76 -12.22
CA HIS A 223 6.64 -5.99 -12.10
C HIS A 223 6.13 -5.88 -10.65
N GLY A 224 7.04 -6.02 -9.67
CA GLY A 224 6.69 -5.95 -8.25
C GLY A 224 6.09 -4.61 -7.81
N TYR A 225 6.19 -3.56 -8.64
CA TYR A 225 5.52 -2.28 -8.41
C TYR A 225 3.98 -2.38 -8.36
N TYR A 226 3.37 -3.45 -8.89
CA TYR A 226 1.94 -3.70 -8.69
C TYR A 226 1.57 -4.10 -7.25
N GLY A 227 2.52 -4.63 -6.47
CA GLY A 227 2.29 -5.03 -5.08
C GLY A 227 1.35 -6.22 -4.91
N PHE A 228 1.16 -7.05 -5.94
CA PHE A 228 0.24 -8.19 -5.85
C PHE A 228 0.80 -9.31 -4.96
N GLY A 229 -0.03 -9.77 -4.03
CA GLY A 229 0.12 -11.05 -3.36
C GLY A 229 -0.22 -12.23 -4.29
N ASP A 230 0.12 -13.43 -3.84
CA ASP A 230 -0.09 -14.68 -4.58
C ASP A 230 -1.57 -14.91 -4.91
N LEU A 231 -2.49 -14.69 -3.96
CA LEU A 231 -3.93 -14.83 -4.18
C LEU A 231 -4.48 -13.81 -5.19
N GLN A 232 -4.02 -12.56 -5.14
CA GLN A 232 -4.42 -11.51 -6.08
C GLN A 232 -3.96 -11.85 -7.49
N PHE A 233 -2.68 -12.22 -7.63
CA PHE A 233 -2.11 -12.63 -8.91
C PHE A 233 -2.76 -13.91 -9.44
N LYS A 234 -3.07 -14.89 -8.57
CA LYS A 234 -3.77 -16.13 -8.95
C LYS A 234 -5.14 -15.87 -9.55
N ARG A 235 -5.92 -14.96 -8.97
CA ARG A 235 -7.24 -14.57 -9.54
C ARG A 235 -7.10 -14.01 -10.96
N LEU A 236 -6.12 -13.15 -11.19
CA LEU A 236 -5.87 -12.58 -12.51
C LEU A 236 -5.40 -13.67 -13.49
N TRP A 237 -4.43 -14.49 -13.07
CA TRP A 237 -3.91 -15.62 -13.84
C TRP A 237 -5.03 -16.59 -14.28
N ASP A 238 -5.89 -17.00 -13.36
CA ASP A 238 -7.01 -17.91 -13.65
C ASP A 238 -8.06 -17.24 -14.54
N GLY A 239 -8.32 -15.96 -14.33
CA GLY A 239 -9.21 -15.18 -15.20
C GLY A 239 -8.71 -15.13 -16.65
N ARG A 240 -7.39 -14.96 -16.86
CA ARG A 240 -6.79 -15.01 -18.20
C ARG A 240 -6.79 -16.42 -18.78
N LEU A 241 -6.58 -17.45 -17.97
CA LEU A 241 -6.68 -18.85 -18.41
C LEU A 241 -8.08 -19.24 -18.90
N ALA A 242 -9.13 -18.63 -18.36
CA ALA A 242 -10.51 -18.93 -18.76
C ALA A 242 -10.91 -18.30 -20.12
N ILE A 243 -10.14 -17.33 -20.61
CA ILE A 243 -10.42 -16.58 -21.84
C ILE A 243 -9.52 -17.04 -23.01
N ASN A 244 -8.38 -17.67 -22.71
CA ASN A 244 -7.45 -18.25 -23.69
C ASN A 244 -7.77 -19.73 -23.96
#